data_AF-A0A959PQF0-F1
#
_entry.id   AF-A0A959PQF0-F1
#
_cell.length_a   1.000
_cell.length_b   1.000
_cell.length_c   1.000
_cell.angle_alpha   90.00
_cell.angle_beta   90.00
_cell.angle_gamma   90.00
#
_symmetry.space_group_name_H-M   'P 1'
#
loop_
_entity.id
_entity.type
_entity.pdbx_description
1 polymer ?
#
loop_
_entity_poly.entity_id
_entity_poly.type
_entity_poly.pdbx_seq_one_letter_code
_entity_poly.pdbx_strand_id
1 'polypeptide(L)' 'LAVALNTGQIKTGSASRSDRIAKYNQLLRIEQELADTAYYPGRSILKK' A
#
# COMPACT_ATOMS: atom_id res chain seq x y z
N LEU A 1 -5.70 7.63 1.30
CA LEU A 1 -6.32 7.23 2.59
C LEU A 1 -5.46 6.23 3.35
N ALA A 2 -5.26 5.00 2.86
CA ALA A 2 -4.49 3.98 3.61
C ALA A 2 -3.10 4.47 4.08
N VAL A 3 -2.31 5.09 3.18
CA VAL A 3 -1.00 5.67 3.53
C VAL A 3 -1.15 6.87 4.46
N ALA A 4 -2.01 7.83 4.13
CA ALA A 4 -2.22 9.04 4.95
C ALA A 4 -2.68 8.74 6.40
N LEU A 5 -3.43 7.65 6.60
CA LEU A 5 -3.91 7.20 7.91
C LEU A 5 -2.99 6.16 8.55
N ASN A 6 -1.85 5.82 7.91
CA ASN A 6 -0.92 4.79 8.37
C ASN A 6 -1.60 3.47 8.76
N THR A 7 -2.60 3.03 7.97
CA THR A 7 -3.40 1.83 8.33
C THR A 7 -2.60 0.53 8.26
N GLY A 8 -1.47 0.52 7.53
CA GLY A 8 -0.58 -0.63 7.35
C GLY A 8 -1.15 -1.77 6.49
N GLN A 9 -2.46 -1.80 6.26
CA GLN A 9 -3.14 -2.74 5.38
C GLN A 9 -4.19 -2.06 4.52
N ILE A 10 -4.42 -2.63 3.33
CA ILE A 10 -5.49 -2.26 2.43
C ILE A 10 -5.95 -3.50 1.66
N LYS A 11 -7.27 -3.70 1.56
CA LYS A 11 -7.86 -4.76 0.73
C LYS A 11 -8.50 -4.12 -0.50
N THR A 12 -7.89 -4.30 -1.66
CA THR A 12 -8.34 -3.67 -2.92
C THR A 12 -8.64 -4.66 -4.05
N GLY A 13 -8.81 -5.95 -3.73
CA GLY A 13 -9.16 -7.02 -4.67
C GLY A 13 -7.95 -7.70 -5.32
N SER A 14 -8.18 -8.49 -6.38
CA SER A 14 -7.10 -9.21 -7.10
C SER A 14 -6.33 -8.32 -8.08
N ALA A 15 -5.07 -8.67 -8.33
CA ALA A 15 -4.20 -8.02 -9.30
C ALA A 15 -4.46 -8.48 -10.75
N SER A 16 -5.69 -8.26 -11.26
CA SER A 16 -6.07 -8.67 -12.62
C SER A 16 -6.92 -7.64 -13.35
N ARG A 17 -7.85 -6.98 -12.65
CA ARG A 17 -8.72 -5.97 -13.26
C ARG A 17 -8.11 -4.58 -13.15
N SER A 18 -8.20 -3.79 -14.21
CA SER A 18 -7.56 -2.47 -14.31
C SER A 18 -7.97 -1.51 -13.20
N ASP A 19 -9.23 -1.54 -12.77
CA ASP A 19 -9.74 -0.71 -11.66
C ASP A 19 -9.02 -0.99 -10.33
N ARG A 20 -8.66 -2.26 -10.10
CA ARG A 20 -7.94 -2.72 -8.90
C ARG A 20 -6.45 -2.45 -9.04
N ILE A 21 -5.88 -2.74 -10.22
CA ILE A 21 -4.48 -2.45 -10.55
C ILE A 21 -4.16 -0.97 -10.39
N ALA A 22 -5.08 -0.07 -10.75
CA ALA A 22 -4.88 1.37 -10.54
C ALA A 22 -4.58 1.73 -9.08
N LYS A 23 -5.17 1.02 -8.10
CA LYS A 23 -4.89 1.22 -6.67
C LYS A 23 -3.50 0.72 -6.29
N TYR A 24 -3.07 -0.44 -6.80
CA TYR A 24 -1.70 -0.94 -6.60
C TYR A 24 -0.65 -0.03 -7.22
N ASN A 25 -0.88 0.42 -8.46
CA ASN A 25 0.02 1.35 -9.13
C ASN A 25 0.14 2.67 -8.38
N GLN A 26 -0.94 3.12 -7.74
CA GLN A 26 -0.88 4.30 -6.89
C GLN A 26 -0.02 4.08 -5.64
N LEU A 27 -0.04 2.89 -5.05
CA LEU A 27 0.86 2.55 -3.93
C LEU A 27 2.32 2.55 -4.37
N LEU A 28 2.62 2.01 -5.56
CA LEU A 28 3.98 2.04 -6.13
C LEU A 28 4.47 3.48 -6.36
N ARG A 29 3.61 4.37 -6.88
CA ARG A 29 3.97 5.79 -7.05
C ARG A 29 4.21 6.49 -5.72
N ILE A 30 3.39 6.23 -4.70
CA ILE A 30 3.56 6.81 -3.37
C ILE A 30 4.86 6.30 -2.72
N GLU A 31 5.17 5.02 -2.85
CA GLU A 31 6.45 4.45 -2.37
C GLU A 31 7.64 5.13 -3.07
N GLN A 32 7.57 5.30 -4.38
CA GLN A 32 8.60 6.02 -5.16
C GLN A 32 8.75 7.49 -4.71
N GLU A 33 7.65 8.19 -4.44
CA GLU A 33 7.65 9.58 -3.98
C GLU A 33 8.23 9.74 -2.58
N LEU A 34 7.97 8.77 -1.68
CA LEU A 34 8.50 8.77 -0.32
C LEU A 34 9.99 8.38 -0.24
N ALA A 35 10.50 7.67 -1.25
CA ALA A 35 11.89 7.23 -1.34
C ALA A 35 12.38 6.60 -0.02
N ASP A 36 13.47 7.13 0.57
CA ASP A 36 14.08 6.60 1.79
C ASP A 36 13.18 6.69 3.04
N THR A 37 12.09 7.46 2.98
CA THR A 37 11.12 7.58 4.07
C THR A 37 9.99 6.55 3.99
N ALA A 38 9.89 5.79 2.90
CA ALA A 38 8.89 4.75 2.75
C ALA A 38 9.14 3.60 3.75
N TYR A 39 8.08 3.14 4.43
CA TYR A 39 8.17 2.02 5.36
C TYR A 39 7.05 1.00 5.11
N TYR A 40 7.44 -0.24 4.84
CA TYR A 40 6.53 -1.38 4.75
C TYR A 40 6.64 -2.24 6.03
N PRO A 41 5.62 -2.24 6.92
CA PRO A 41 5.69 -2.98 8.18
C PRO A 41 5.72 -4.50 8.02
N GLY A 42 5.37 -5.04 6.85
CA GLY A 42 5.33 -6.48 6.61
C GLY A 42 4.52 -7.22 7.67
N ARG A 43 5.11 -8.24 8.30
CA ARG A 43 4.44 -9.03 9.35
C ARG A 43 4.24 -8.29 10.67
N SER A 44 5.03 -7.23 10.95
CA SER A 44 4.93 -6.48 12.22
C SER A 44 3.57 -5.80 12.41
N ILE A 45 2.79 -5.62 11.33
CA ILE A 45 1.44 -5.06 11.39
C ILE A 45 0.43 -6.01 12.06
N LEU A 46 0.72 -7.32 12.07
CA LEU A 46 -0.14 -8.33 12.68
C LEU A 46 0.20 -8.44 14.16
N LYS A 47 -0.72 -8.04 15.04
CA LYS A 47 -0.61 -8.36 16.47
C LYS A 47 -0.90 -9.85 16.67
N LYS A 48 -0.07 -10.50 17.49
CA LYS A 48 -0.34 -11.86 17.98
C LYS A 48 -1.52 -11.87 18.95
#